data_AF-A0A3N4K377-F1
#
_entry.id   AF-A0A3N4K377-F1
#
_cell.length_a   1.000
_cell.length_b   1.000
_cell.length_c   1.000
_cell.angle_alpha   90.00
_cell.angle_beta   90.00
_cell.angle_gamma   90.00
#
_symmetry.space_group_name_H-M   'P 1'
#
loop_
_entity.id
_entity.type
_entity.pdbx_description
1 polymer ?
#
loop_
_entity_poly.entity_id
_entity_poly.type
_entity_poly.pdbx_seq_one_letter_code
_entity_poly.pdbx_strand_id
1 'polypeptide(L)'
;GRSLLSIAAAVGATDIVKLLLNRFKDIDVNSQDLTQLTPLHLASYTNRPSAPELLTHLLQHPRIDPTITNDFGQTPLHTAASHNRHALVAKALIKHPRANVNGANAQGWTPLNLAIMSGEADVVKRLL
;
A
#
# COMPACT_ATOMS: atom_id res chain seq x y z
N GLY A 1 -16.43 1.47 7.79
CA GLY A 1 -16.92 2.06 6.53
C GLY A 1 -15.79 2.83 5.88
N ARG A 2 -15.76 2.95 4.54
CA ARG A 2 -14.64 3.63 3.85
C ARG A 2 -14.58 5.12 4.21
N SER A 3 -13.43 5.60 4.69
CA SER A 3 -13.15 7.02 4.89
C SER A 3 -12.99 7.76 3.55
N LEU A 4 -13.13 9.09 3.55
CA LEU A 4 -12.90 9.91 2.35
C LEU A 4 -11.51 9.66 1.74
N LEU A 5 -10.49 9.51 2.59
CA LEU A 5 -9.12 9.22 2.17
C LEU A 5 -9.03 7.84 1.51
N SER A 6 -9.67 6.82 2.08
CA SER A 6 -9.70 5.47 1.50
C SER A 6 -10.38 5.43 0.12
N ILE A 7 -11.47 6.18 -0.05
CA ILE A 7 -12.18 6.29 -1.34
C ILE A 7 -11.27 6.94 -2.38
N ALA A 8 -10.66 8.08 -2.04
CA ALA A 8 -9.75 8.80 -2.93
C ALA A 8 -8.53 7.96 -3.33
N ALA A 9 -7.95 7.21 -2.39
CA ALA A 9 -6.85 6.30 -2.65
C ALA A 9 -7.24 5.14 -3.57
N ALA A 10 -8.40 4.52 -3.36
CA ALA A 10 -8.89 3.41 -4.20
C ALA A 10 -9.06 3.80 -5.67
N VAL A 11 -9.61 5.00 -5.92
CA VAL A 11 -9.83 5.47 -7.31
C VAL A 11 -8.59 6.11 -7.94
N GLY A 12 -7.52 6.31 -7.17
CA GLY A 12 -6.27 6.94 -7.62
C GLY A 12 -6.35 8.46 -7.77
N ALA A 13 -7.24 9.12 -7.02
CA ALA A 13 -7.44 10.57 -7.08
C ALA A 13 -6.37 11.32 -6.28
N THR A 14 -5.15 11.36 -6.82
CA THR A 14 -3.96 11.92 -6.15
C THR A 14 -4.18 13.34 -5.64
N ASP A 15 -4.77 14.23 -6.43
CA ASP A 15 -4.99 15.63 -6.02
C ASP A 15 -5.96 15.74 -4.84
N ILE A 16 -6.98 14.88 -4.81
CA ILE A 16 -7.92 14.82 -3.68
C ILE A 16 -7.19 14.30 -2.44
N VAL A 17 -6.35 13.27 -2.58
CA VAL A 17 -5.55 12.76 -1.45
C VAL A 17 -4.64 13.85 -0.89
N LYS A 18 -3.92 14.59 -1.73
CA LYS A 18 -3.08 15.72 -1.28
C LYS A 18 -3.92 16.77 -0.56
N LEU A 19 -5.07 17.15 -1.11
CA LEU A 19 -5.98 18.12 -0.50
C LEU A 19 -6.46 17.65 0.88
N LEU A 20 -6.88 16.39 1.01
CA LEU A 20 -7.36 15.83 2.27
C LEU A 20 -6.26 15.81 3.34
N LEU A 21 -5.06 15.33 3.00
CA LEU A 21 -3.92 15.29 3.92
C LEU A 21 -3.50 16.70 4.38
N ASN A 22 -3.59 17.71 3.50
CA ASN A 22 -3.23 19.09 3.83
C ASN A 22 -4.30 19.82 4.65
N ARG A 23 -5.58 19.56 4.38
CA ARG A 23 -6.69 20.28 5.01
C ARG A 23 -7.04 19.75 6.40
N PHE A 24 -6.93 18.44 6.61
CA PHE A 24 -7.38 17.79 7.83
C PHE A 24 -6.18 17.28 8.65
N LYS A 25 -5.68 18.10 9.57
CA LYS A 25 -4.54 17.74 10.44
C LYS A 25 -4.79 16.49 11.28
N ASP A 26 -6.04 16.21 11.62
CA ASP A 26 -6.45 15.06 12.45
C ASP A 26 -6.99 13.90 11.61
N ILE A 27 -6.76 13.91 10.29
CA ILE A 27 -7.18 12.79 9.44
C ILE A 27 -6.46 11.51 9.86
N ASP A 28 -7.24 10.46 10.10
CA ASP A 28 -6.70 9.12 10.29
C ASP A 28 -6.27 8.56 8.95
N VAL A 29 -4.96 8.59 8.69
CA VAL A 29 -4.38 8.15 7.42
C VAL A 29 -4.35 6.64 7.27
N ASN A 30 -4.56 5.94 8.38
CA ASN A 30 -4.49 4.49 8.52
C ASN A 30 -5.88 3.87 8.67
N SER A 31 -6.95 4.66 8.52
CA SER A 31 -8.32 4.21 8.73
C SER A 31 -8.62 2.94 7.93
N GLN A 32 -9.06 1.89 8.61
CA GLN A 32 -9.39 0.61 8.01
C GLN A 32 -10.84 0.57 7.52
N ASP A 33 -11.06 0.04 6.31
CA ASP A 33 -12.40 -0.21 5.80
C ASP A 33 -13.00 -1.52 6.37
N LEU A 34 -14.14 -1.97 5.85
CA LEU A 34 -14.81 -3.18 6.35
C LEU A 34 -14.01 -4.46 6.14
N THR A 35 -13.00 -4.43 5.27
CA THR A 35 -12.08 -5.54 4.98
C THR A 35 -10.69 -5.31 5.57
N GLN A 36 -10.60 -4.38 6.54
CA GLN A 36 -9.37 -3.97 7.19
C GLN A 36 -8.32 -3.35 6.25
N LEU A 37 -8.73 -2.91 5.05
CA LEU A 37 -7.84 -2.23 4.11
C LEU A 37 -7.66 -0.77 4.52
N THR A 38 -6.40 -0.35 4.63
CA THR A 38 -6.02 1.06 4.79
C THR A 38 -5.98 1.77 3.43
N PRO A 39 -5.95 3.12 3.39
CA PRO A 39 -5.72 3.86 2.15
C PRO A 39 -4.43 3.43 1.43
N LEU A 40 -3.40 3.01 2.18
CA LEU A 40 -2.14 2.54 1.61
C LEU A 40 -2.29 1.17 0.91
N HIS A 41 -3.14 0.27 1.42
CA HIS A 41 -3.47 -0.97 0.69
C HIS A 41 -4.17 -0.67 -0.63
N LEU A 42 -5.18 0.22 -0.58
CA LEU A 42 -5.97 0.59 -1.75
C LEU A 42 -5.12 1.29 -2.82
N ALA A 43 -4.19 2.16 -2.40
CA ALA A 43 -3.20 2.76 -3.28
C ALA A 43 -2.18 1.75 -3.82
N SER A 44 -1.89 0.68 -3.09
CA SER A 44 -0.98 -0.38 -3.56
C SER A 44 -1.63 -1.31 -4.59
N TYR A 45 -2.97 -1.36 -4.60
CA TYR A 45 -3.77 -2.12 -5.56
C TYR A 45 -4.19 -1.31 -6.80
N THR A 46 -4.20 0.03 -6.71
CA THR A 46 -4.79 0.88 -7.76
C THR A 46 -3.99 0.79 -9.07
N ASN A 47 -4.66 0.43 -10.17
CA ASN A 47 -4.06 0.30 -11.51
C ASN A 47 -4.01 1.64 -12.27
N ARG A 48 -3.80 2.74 -11.56
CA ARG A 48 -3.78 4.09 -12.16
C ARG A 48 -2.33 4.50 -12.43
N PRO A 49 -2.04 5.20 -13.54
CA PRO A 49 -0.70 5.75 -13.79
C PRO A 49 -0.19 6.65 -12.64
N SER A 50 -1.10 7.27 -11.90
CA SER A 50 -0.82 8.12 -10.74
C SER A 50 -0.52 7.34 -9.45
N ALA A 51 -0.60 5.99 -9.45
CA ALA A 51 -0.39 5.17 -8.26
C ALA A 51 0.96 5.40 -7.56
N PRO A 52 2.11 5.52 -8.27
CA PRO A 52 3.40 5.75 -7.61
C PRO A 52 3.46 7.10 -6.88
N GLU A 53 2.88 8.14 -7.47
CA GLU A 53 2.82 9.48 -6.88
C GLU A 53 1.89 9.50 -5.67
N LEU A 54 0.69 8.92 -5.80
CA LEU A 54 -0.26 8.75 -4.71
C LEU A 54 0.38 8.04 -3.51
N LEU A 55 1.05 6.91 -3.77
CA LEU A 55 1.71 6.14 -2.72
C LEU A 55 2.81 6.96 -2.04
N THR A 56 3.58 7.72 -2.82
CA THR A 56 4.63 8.60 -2.29
C THR A 56 4.04 9.63 -1.32
N HIS A 57 2.92 10.26 -1.67
CA HIS A 57 2.26 11.22 -0.78
C HIS A 57 1.74 10.59 0.51
N LEU A 58 1.17 9.38 0.43
CA LEU A 58 0.72 8.65 1.62
C LEU A 58 1.91 8.25 2.51
N LEU A 59 2.97 7.70 1.92
CA LEU A 59 4.17 7.24 2.64
C LEU A 59 4.98 8.36 3.28
N GLN A 60 4.86 9.60 2.78
CA GLN A 60 5.49 10.78 3.37
C GLN A 60 4.71 11.33 4.57
N HIS A 61 3.48 10.89 4.82
CA HIS A 61 2.70 11.39 5.93
C HIS A 61 3.28 10.93 7.28
N PRO A 62 3.53 11.81 8.26
CA PRO A 62 4.25 11.45 9.50
C PRO A 62 3.63 10.29 10.29
N ARG A 63 2.30 10.18 10.26
CA ARG A 63 1.53 9.15 10.97
C ARG A 63 1.24 7.89 10.15
N ILE A 64 1.69 7.79 8.90
CA ILE A 64 1.41 6.61 8.06
C ILE A 64 1.93 5.35 8.75
N ASP A 65 1.27 4.20 8.62
CA ASP A 65 1.81 2.93 9.08
C ASP A 65 1.71 1.87 7.98
N PRO A 66 2.84 1.47 7.36
CA PRO A 66 2.85 0.46 6.30
C PRO A 66 2.83 -0.98 6.84
N THR A 67 2.73 -1.18 8.15
CA THR A 67 2.74 -2.51 8.77
C THR A 67 1.35 -3.06 9.06
N ILE A 68 0.33 -2.20 9.02
CA ILE A 68 -1.07 -2.58 9.25
C ILE A 68 -1.46 -3.66 8.24
N THR A 69 -2.16 -4.68 8.74
CA THR A 69 -2.63 -5.80 7.95
C THR A 69 -4.12 -5.72 7.68
N ASN A 70 -4.54 -6.19 6.51
CA ASN A 70 -5.95 -6.49 6.23
C ASN A 70 -6.42 -7.81 6.88
N ASP A 71 -7.66 -8.24 6.61
CA ASP A 71 -8.24 -9.48 7.16
C ASP A 71 -7.47 -10.76 6.78
N PHE A 72 -6.64 -10.71 5.74
CA PHE A 72 -5.79 -11.82 5.31
C PHE A 72 -4.39 -11.79 5.93
N GLY A 73 -4.14 -10.88 6.88
CA GLY A 73 -2.80 -10.66 7.43
C GLY A 73 -1.84 -10.01 6.42
N GLN A 74 -2.33 -9.47 5.31
CA GLN A 74 -1.49 -8.86 4.28
C GLN A 74 -1.23 -7.40 4.60
N THR A 75 0.02 -6.99 4.56
CA THR A 75 0.42 -5.57 4.54
C THR A 75 0.25 -4.98 3.13
N PRO A 76 0.34 -3.64 2.96
CA PRO A 76 0.35 -3.03 1.63
C PRO A 76 1.45 -3.56 0.71
N LEU A 77 2.59 -4.02 1.28
CA LEU A 77 3.66 -4.64 0.49
C LEU A 77 3.25 -6.01 -0.06
N HIS A 78 2.49 -6.81 0.68
CA HIS A 78 1.91 -8.05 0.15
C HIS A 78 0.98 -7.74 -1.03
N THR A 79 0.12 -6.73 -0.88
CA THR A 79 -0.78 -6.28 -1.96
C THR A 79 0.02 -5.81 -3.17
N ALA A 80 1.07 -5.00 -3.00
CA ALA A 80 1.90 -4.54 -4.10
C ALA A 80 2.64 -5.69 -4.80
N ALA A 81 3.14 -6.66 -4.04
CA ALA A 81 3.87 -7.80 -4.55
C ALA A 81 2.98 -8.78 -5.34
N SER A 82 1.69 -8.88 -5.02
CA SER A 82 0.79 -9.79 -5.72
C SER A 82 0.23 -9.23 -7.05
N HIS A 83 0.52 -7.98 -7.42
CA HIS A 83 -0.10 -7.32 -8.58
C HIS A 83 0.92 -6.88 -9.64
N ASN A 84 0.72 -7.35 -10.88
CA ASN A 84 1.72 -7.35 -11.94
C ASN A 84 1.94 -6.02 -12.70
N ARG A 85 1.96 -4.87 -11.99
CA ARG A 85 1.85 -3.58 -12.70
C ARG A 85 2.65 -2.45 -12.08
N HIS A 86 3.08 -2.56 -10.82
CA HIS A 86 3.66 -1.43 -10.11
C HIS A 86 4.89 -1.79 -9.28
N ALA A 87 5.96 -2.27 -9.94
CA ALA A 87 7.28 -2.43 -9.32
C ALA A 87 7.76 -1.16 -8.58
N LEU A 88 7.34 0.03 -8.99
CA LEU A 88 7.61 1.29 -8.30
C LEU A 88 6.90 1.41 -6.95
N VAL A 89 5.66 0.92 -6.84
CA VAL A 89 4.89 0.89 -5.58
C VAL A 89 5.57 -0.06 -4.59
N ALA A 90 5.88 -1.28 -5.02
CA ALA A 90 6.62 -2.23 -4.19
C ALA A 90 7.99 -1.65 -3.77
N LYS A 91 8.71 -1.00 -4.69
CA LYS A 91 10.01 -0.34 -4.38
C LYS A 91 9.88 0.73 -3.30
N ALA A 92 8.85 1.56 -3.34
CA ALA A 92 8.64 2.60 -2.34
C ALA A 92 8.32 2.00 -0.96
N LEU A 93 7.53 0.93 -0.92
CA LEU A 93 7.22 0.20 0.32
C LEU A 93 8.45 -0.53 0.88
N ILE A 94 9.23 -1.23 0.04
CA ILE A 94 10.47 -1.93 0.43
C ILE A 94 11.48 -0.96 1.07
N LYS A 95 11.55 0.28 0.56
CA LYS A 95 12.45 1.32 1.08
C LYS A 95 11.94 2.01 2.35
N HIS A 96 10.68 1.80 2.71
CA HIS A 96 10.12 2.50 3.86
C HIS A 96 10.69 1.89 5.16
N PRO A 97 11.23 2.69 6.11
CA PRO A 97 11.98 2.17 7.26
C PRO A 97 11.22 1.19 8.17
N ARG A 98 9.89 1.33 8.22
CA ARG A 98 9.01 0.46 9.03
C ARG A 98 8.46 -0.76 8.29
N ALA A 99 8.70 -0.90 6.98
CA ALA A 99 8.14 -2.02 6.23
C ALA A 99 8.86 -3.33 6.58
N ASN A 100 8.10 -4.36 6.95
CA ASN A 100 8.63 -5.71 7.10
C ASN A 100 8.53 -6.46 5.77
N VAL A 101 9.66 -6.60 5.07
CA VAL A 101 9.73 -7.24 3.75
C VAL A 101 9.66 -8.77 3.78
N ASN A 102 9.93 -9.37 4.95
CA ASN A 102 9.95 -10.83 5.16
C ASN A 102 8.77 -11.32 6.01
N GLY A 103 7.88 -10.42 6.42
CA GLY A 103 6.71 -10.77 7.24
C GLY A 103 5.79 -11.69 6.46
N ALA A 104 5.32 -12.76 7.08
CA ALA A 104 4.34 -13.66 6.49
C ALA A 104 2.91 -13.19 6.83
N ASN A 105 2.01 -13.34 5.87
CA ASN A 105 0.58 -13.13 6.08
C ASN A 105 -0.07 -14.30 6.85
N ALA A 106 -1.39 -14.28 7.02
CA ALA A 106 -2.11 -15.32 7.77
C ALA A 106 -2.01 -16.73 7.15
N GLN A 107 -1.65 -16.84 5.88
CA GLN A 107 -1.43 -18.11 5.17
C GLN A 107 0.05 -18.54 5.15
N GLY A 108 0.94 -17.80 5.82
CA GLY A 108 2.37 -18.09 5.83
C GLY A 108 3.11 -17.60 4.58
N TRP A 109 2.48 -16.78 3.73
CA TRP A 109 3.11 -16.25 2.52
C TRP A 109 3.75 -14.90 2.78
N THR A 110 5.02 -14.78 2.41
CA THR A 110 5.75 -13.50 2.40
C THR A 110 5.44 -12.70 1.14
N PRO A 111 5.77 -11.40 1.09
CA PRO A 111 5.73 -10.62 -0.15
C PRO A 111 6.54 -11.27 -1.28
N LEU A 112 7.68 -11.92 -0.98
CA LEU A 112 8.47 -12.62 -1.97
C LEU A 112 7.72 -13.83 -2.56
N ASN A 113 7.01 -14.61 -1.73
CA ASN A 113 6.18 -15.72 -2.22
C ASN A 113 5.11 -15.21 -3.19
N LEU A 114 4.42 -14.12 -2.82
CA LEU A 114 3.39 -13.52 -3.67
C LEU A 114 3.96 -12.97 -4.98
N ALA A 115 5.12 -12.30 -4.94
CA ALA A 115 5.79 -11.80 -6.14
C ALA A 115 6.20 -12.93 -7.10
N ILE A 116 6.71 -14.05 -6.58
CA ILE A 116 7.05 -15.23 -7.38
C ILE A 116 5.78 -15.82 -8.03
N MET A 117 4.70 -15.99 -7.25
CA MET A 117 3.43 -16.53 -7.75
C MET A 117 2.79 -15.64 -8.83
N SER A 118 2.92 -14.32 -8.70
CA SER A 118 2.38 -13.35 -9.66
C SER A 118 3.29 -13.05 -10.85
N GLY A 119 4.49 -13.62 -10.89
CA GLY A 119 5.47 -13.41 -11.97
C GLY A 119 6.14 -12.03 -11.96
N GLU A 120 6.18 -11.35 -10.81
CA GLU A 120 6.72 -10.00 -10.65
C GLU A 120 8.25 -9.97 -10.57
N ALA A 121 8.92 -10.26 -11.69
CA ALA A 121 10.37 -10.39 -11.76
C ALA A 121 11.12 -9.18 -11.16
N ASP A 122 10.62 -7.96 -11.37
CA ASP A 122 11.25 -6.75 -10.83
C ASP A 122 11.05 -6.58 -9.32
N VAL A 123 9.95 -7.08 -8.76
CA VAL A 123 9.71 -7.07 -7.31
C VAL A 123 10.53 -8.18 -6.65
N VAL A 124 10.57 -9.37 -7.27
CA VAL A 124 11.41 -10.49 -6.82
C VAL A 124 12.86 -10.05 -6.70
N LYS A 125 13.43 -9.42 -7.74
CA LYS A 125 14.82 -8.90 -7.71
C LYS A 125 15.08 -7.87 -6.62
N ARG A 126 14.06 -7.19 -6.10
CA ARG A 126 14.21 -6.17 -5.03
C ARG A 126 14.04 -6.75 -3.63
N LEU A 127 13.39 -7.90 -3.53
CA LEU A 127 13.16 -8.61 -2.28
C LEU A 127 14.25 -9.66 -1.98
N LEU A 128 15.08 -9.99 -2.97
CA LEU A 128 16.34 -10.74 -2.83
C LEU A 128 17.50 -9.80 -2.48
#